data_AF-A0A401Q9Q2-F1
#
_entry.id   AF-A0A401Q9Q2-F1
#
_cell.length_a   1.000
_cell.length_b   1.000
_cell.length_c   1.000
_cell.angle_alpha   90.00
_cell.angle_beta   90.00
_cell.angle_gamma   90.00
#
_symmetry.space_group_name_H-M   'P 1'
#
loop_
_entity.id
_entity.type
_entity.pdbx_description
1 polymer ?
#
loop_
_entity_poly.entity_id
_entity_poly.type
_entity_poly.pdbx_seq_one_letter_code
_entity_poly.pdbx_strand_id
1 'polypeptide(L)' 'MSEERFTAASKRSSGCTSLNHVIAANPGKTPISQLQEYCTKNGKTPQYELVKSEGQAHLPSFIFRATVGEVSCTGL' A
#
# COMPACT_ATOMS: atom_id res chain seq x y z
N MET A 1 21.03 -20.59 -6.58
CA MET A 1 20.36 -19.38 -7.09
C MET A 1 19.69 -18.71 -5.90
N SER A 2 19.76 -17.38 -5.81
CA SER A 2 19.70 -16.66 -4.53
C SER A 2 18.30 -16.53 -3.95
N GLU A 3 18.13 -16.90 -2.67
CA GLU A 3 16.94 -16.57 -1.88
C GLU A 3 17.08 -15.15 -1.30
N GLU A 4 16.51 -14.14 -1.97
CA GLU A 4 16.43 -12.80 -1.39
C GLU A 4 15.39 -12.73 -0.27
N ARG A 5 15.85 -13.02 0.96
CA ARG A 5 15.11 -12.77 2.19
C ARG A 5 14.99 -11.26 2.43
N PHE A 6 13.87 -10.67 2.06
CA PHE A 6 13.53 -9.30 2.45
C PHE A 6 13.35 -9.19 3.98
N THR A 7 14.42 -8.81 4.68
CA THR A 7 14.44 -8.64 6.14
C THR A 7 13.78 -7.32 6.55
N ALA A 8 12.45 -7.35 6.69
CA ALA A 8 11.66 -6.22 7.20
C ALA A 8 11.87 -5.98 8.72
N ALA A 9 13.07 -5.55 9.10
CA ALA A 9 13.35 -5.07 10.45
C ALA A 9 12.65 -3.73 10.68
N SER A 10 11.69 -3.67 11.59
CA SER A 10 11.05 -2.40 11.97
C SER A 10 10.71 -2.38 13.47
N LYS A 11 11.69 -1.94 14.28
CA LYS A 11 11.40 -1.37 15.61
C LYS A 11 10.39 -0.24 15.40
N ARG A 12 9.24 -0.24 16.09
CA ARG A 12 8.32 0.90 16.06
C ARG A 12 7.99 1.41 17.45
N SER A 13 8.50 2.62 17.67
CA SER A 13 8.06 3.54 18.71
C SER A 13 6.57 3.82 18.60
N SER A 14 5.91 3.98 19.75
CA SER A 14 4.49 4.29 19.90
C SER A 14 4.17 5.71 19.43
N GLY A 15 3.48 5.83 18.29
CA GLY A 15 2.98 7.12 17.76
C GLY A 15 1.78 6.92 16.85
N CYS A 16 0.57 7.00 17.40
CA CYS A 16 -0.67 6.93 16.63
C CYS A 16 -0.83 8.20 15.79
N THR A 17 -0.56 8.11 14.48
CA THR A 17 -0.77 9.25 13.57
C THR A 17 -2.23 9.23 13.11
N SER A 18 -2.98 10.31 13.39
CA SER A 18 -4.37 10.43 12.94
C SER A 18 -4.46 10.39 11.41
N LEU A 19 -5.40 9.61 10.88
CA LEU A 19 -5.52 9.34 9.44
C LEU A 19 -5.73 10.65 8.63
N ASN A 20 -6.55 11.57 9.15
CA ASN A 20 -6.74 12.93 8.62
C ASN A 20 -5.43 13.73 8.49
N HIS A 21 -4.49 13.56 9.42
CA HIS A 21 -3.20 14.26 9.37
C HIS A 21 -2.31 13.71 8.25
N VAL A 22 -2.32 12.40 8.01
CA VAL A 22 -1.55 11.80 6.89
C VAL A 22 -2.05 12.31 5.53
N ILE A 23 -3.37 12.41 5.37
CA ILE A 23 -4.01 12.90 4.14
C ILE A 23 -3.77 14.41 3.96
N ALA A 24 -4.03 15.22 4.98
CA ALA A 24 -3.95 16.68 4.88
C ALA A 24 -2.51 17.22 4.82
N ALA A 25 -1.52 16.54 5.43
CA ALA A 25 -0.17 17.07 5.53
C ALA A 25 0.63 17.05 4.23
N ASN A 26 0.18 16.34 3.18
CA ASN A 26 0.97 16.13 1.96
C ASN A 26 0.11 16.09 0.68
N PRO A 27 -0.40 17.22 0.18
CA PRO A 27 -1.21 17.26 -1.04
C PRO A 27 -0.49 16.78 -2.31
N GLY A 28 0.85 16.63 -2.30
CA GLY A 28 1.64 16.05 -3.40
C GLY A 28 1.90 14.53 -3.30
N LYS A 29 1.48 13.85 -2.23
CA LYS A 29 1.69 12.40 -2.07
C LYS A 29 0.55 11.60 -2.71
N THR A 30 0.90 10.59 -3.51
CA THR A 30 -0.10 9.66 -4.08
C THR A 30 -0.84 8.90 -2.96
N PRO A 31 -2.11 8.49 -3.17
CA PRO A 31 -2.86 7.72 -2.18
C PRO A 31 -2.14 6.45 -1.69
N ILE A 32 -1.41 5.79 -2.60
CA ILE A 32 -0.56 4.62 -2.31
C ILE A 32 0.53 4.96 -1.28
N SER A 33 1.24 6.08 -1.46
CA SER A 33 2.29 6.51 -0.52
C SER A 33 1.72 6.93 0.84
N GLN A 34 0.55 7.58 0.87
CA GLN A 34 -0.15 7.91 2.11
C GLN A 34 -0.60 6.65 2.86
N LEU A 35 -1.18 5.67 2.15
CA LEU A 35 -1.58 4.37 2.70
C LEU A 35 -0.37 3.60 3.24
N GLN A 36 0.74 3.57 2.50
CA GLN A 36 1.99 2.96 2.95
C GLN A 36 2.51 3.61 4.24
N GLU A 37 2.52 4.94 4.31
CA GLU A 37 2.99 5.69 5.49
C GLU A 37 2.07 5.48 6.71
N TYR A 38 0.76 5.35 6.50
CA TYR A 38 -0.23 5.10 7.56
C TYR A 38 -0.26 3.64 8.03
N CYS A 39 -0.02 2.66 7.15
CA CYS A 39 0.10 1.25 7.55
C CYS A 39 1.43 1.02 8.26
N THR A 40 2.50 1.62 7.72
CA THR A 40 3.72 1.97 8.46
C THR A 40 3.33 2.82 9.68
N LYS A 41 4.18 2.91 10.72
CA LYS A 41 3.80 3.45 12.05
C LYS A 41 2.78 2.55 12.77
N ASN A 42 1.55 2.37 12.27
CA ASN A 42 0.49 1.52 12.85
C ASN A 42 0.76 -0.01 12.80
N GLY A 43 2.01 -0.44 12.62
CA GLY A 43 2.42 -1.86 12.69
C GLY A 43 1.95 -2.76 11.53
N LYS A 44 1.26 -2.24 10.51
CA LYS A 44 0.78 -3.00 9.35
C LYS A 44 1.70 -2.80 8.14
N THR A 45 1.46 -3.60 7.11
CA THR A 45 2.04 -3.46 5.76
C THR A 45 0.91 -3.68 4.76
N PRO A 46 0.65 -2.77 3.81
CA PRO A 46 -0.33 -3.01 2.76
C PRO A 46 0.24 -4.00 1.75
N GLN A 47 -0.56 -4.96 1.34
CA GLN A 47 -0.22 -5.88 0.25
C GLN A 47 -0.99 -5.47 -1.01
N TYR A 48 -0.33 -5.54 -2.16
CA TYR A 48 -0.93 -5.21 -3.46
C TYR A 48 -0.80 -6.41 -4.40
N GLU A 49 -1.88 -6.74 -5.09
CA GLU A 49 -1.98 -7.92 -5.94
C GLU A 49 -2.67 -7.54 -7.25
N LEU A 50 -2.10 -7.97 -8.38
CA LEU A 50 -2.74 -7.83 -9.69
C LEU A 50 -3.83 -8.92 -9.83
N VAL A 51 -5.09 -8.51 -9.73
CA VAL A 51 -6.26 -9.40 -9.85
C VAL A 51 -6.57 -9.71 -11.31
N LYS A 52 -6.39 -8.74 -12.20
CA LYS A 52 -6.70 -8.88 -13.62
C LYS A 52 -5.83 -7.96 -14.47
N SER A 53 -5.36 -8.46 -15.61
CA SER A 53 -4.76 -7.67 -16.69
C SER A 53 -5.52 -8.00 -17.97
N GLU A 54 -6.20 -7.01 -18.54
CA GLU A 54 -7.00 -7.14 -19.76
C GLU A 54 -6.87 -5.88 -20.64
N GLY A 55 -7.77 -5.70 -21.61
CA GLY A 55 -7.75 -4.58 -22.54
C GLY A 55 -6.92 -4.84 -23.80
N GLN A 56 -6.77 -3.81 -24.63
CA GLN A 56 -6.04 -3.91 -25.89
C GLN A 56 -4.55 -3.64 -25.67
N ALA A 57 -3.67 -4.14 -26.54
CA ALA A 57 -2.22 -3.94 -26.39
C ALA A 57 -1.79 -2.45 -26.35
N HIS A 58 -2.58 -1.56 -26.96
CA HIS A 58 -2.37 -0.11 -26.94
C HIS A 58 -3.15 0.62 -25.83
N LEU A 59 -4.06 -0.07 -25.13
CA LEU A 59 -4.88 0.47 -24.05
C LEU A 59 -5.21 -0.64 -23.03
N PRO A 60 -4.21 -1.09 -22.24
CA PRO A 60 -4.41 -2.12 -21.24
C PRO A 60 -5.19 -1.58 -20.04
N SER A 61 -5.93 -2.47 -19.39
CA SER A 61 -6.62 -2.23 -18.13
C SER A 61 -6.12 -3.22 -17.09
N PHE A 62 -5.81 -2.71 -15.90
CA PHE A 62 -5.32 -3.50 -14.78
C PHE A 62 -6.28 -3.33 -13.61
N ILE A 63 -6.50 -4.42 -12.86
CA ILE A 63 -7.29 -4.39 -11.63
C ILE A 63 -6.37 -4.83 -10.50
N PHE A 64 -6.18 -3.95 -9.52
CA PHE A 64 -5.35 -4.23 -8.34
C PHE A 64 -6.20 -4.37 -7.09
N ARG A 65 -5.88 -5.36 -6.25
CA ARG A 65 -6.40 -5.49 -4.89
C ARG A 65 -5.35 -4.97 -3.91
N ALA A 66 -5.78 -4.09 -3.00
CA ALA A 66 -4.99 -3.63 -1.86
C ALA A 66 -5.57 -4.22 -0.57
N THR A 67 -4.73 -4.83 0.27
CA THR A 67 -5.13 -5.53 1.50
C THR A 67 -4.34 -5.01 2.71
N VAL A 68 -5.01 -4.64 3.80
CA VAL A 68 -4.44 -4.07 5.02
C VAL A 68 -5.01 -4.79 6.25
N GLY A 69 -4.36 -5.89 6.65
CA GLY A 69 -4.92 -6.82 7.63
C GLY A 69 -6.13 -7.53 7.04
N GLU A 70 -7.28 -7.38 7.68
CA GLU A 70 -8.55 -8.02 7.26
C GLU A 70 -9.34 -7.19 6.22
N VAL A 71 -8.98 -5.91 6.03
CA VAL A 71 -9.65 -5.04 5.05
C VAL A 71 -8.99 -5.23 3.68
N SER A 72 -9.78 -5.47 2.64
CA SER A 72 -9.31 -5.45 1.26
C SER A 72 -10.23 -4.62 0.37
N CYS A 73 -9.64 -3.92 -0.59
CA CYS A 73 -10.32 -3.09 -1.58
C CYS A 73 -9.74 -3.37 -2.97
N THR A 74 -10.56 -3.22 -4.01
CA THR A 74 -10.15 -3.44 -5.40
C THR A 74 -10.33 -2.15 -6.20
N GLY A 75 -9.36 -1.81 -7.05
CA GLY A 75 -9.36 -0.61 -7.90
C GLY A 75 -8.84 -0.87 -9.31
N LEU A 76 -9.17 0.06 -10.21
CA LEU A 76 -8.70 0.18 -11.60
C LEU A 76 -7.57 1.21 -11.68
#